data_AF-A0A1Y1LH81-F1
#
_entry.id   AF-A0A1Y1LH81-F1
#
_cell.length_a   1.000
_cell.length_b   1.000
_cell.length_c   1.000
_cell.angle_alpha   90.00
_cell.angle_beta   90.00
_cell.angle_gamma   90.00
#
_symmetry.space_group_name_H-M   'P 1'
#
loop_
_entity.id
_entity.type
_entity.pdbx_description
1 polymer ?
#
loop_
_entity_poly.entity_id
_entity_poly.type
_entity_poly.pdbx_seq_one_letter_code
_entity_poly.pdbx_strand_id
1 'polypeptide(L)'
;EMGKMSLCVLTFSIVLHLACGAKILGIVPTPSYSHQVVFQPLWRELSLRGHQVTTLTTDPIKDPKLKNLTEFDLRFSYDAWNKDIMDSVFSHQENVLGFVLKILQQYFDVFEGQLRHPSYQSLINGNE
;
A
#
# COMPACT_ATOMS: atom_id res chain seq x y z
N GLU A 1 33.38 37.36 9.88
CA GLU A 1 32.58 36.51 10.77
C GLU A 1 31.09 36.48 10.39
N MET A 2 30.29 37.51 10.70
CA MET A 2 28.81 37.46 10.58
C MET A 2 28.24 37.22 9.17
N GLY A 3 28.87 37.79 8.12
CA GLY A 3 28.45 37.57 6.73
C GLY A 3 28.70 36.14 6.21
N LYS A 4 29.73 35.46 6.72
CA LYS A 4 30.01 34.06 6.37
C LYS A 4 28.98 33.13 7.00
N MET A 5 28.63 33.37 8.26
CA MET A 5 27.59 32.63 8.97
C MET A 5 26.22 32.80 8.31
N SER A 6 25.87 34.03 7.92
CA SER A 6 24.62 34.28 7.18
C SER A 6 24.58 33.57 5.83
N LEU A 7 25.71 33.53 5.10
CA LEU A 7 25.82 32.81 3.84
C LEU A 7 25.65 31.30 4.03
N CYS A 8 26.26 30.72 5.07
CA CYS A 8 26.13 29.29 5.40
C CYS A 8 24.70 28.89 5.76
N VAL A 9 23.96 29.72 6.51
CA VAL A 9 22.55 29.46 6.84
C VAL A 9 21.68 29.51 5.59
N LEU A 10 21.92 30.48 4.70
CA LEU A 10 21.20 30.61 3.43
C LEU A 10 21.44 29.40 2.52
N THR A 11 22.69 28.98 2.35
CA THR A 11 23.01 27.79 1.53
C THR A 11 22.43 26.52 2.15
N PHE A 12 22.51 26.33 3.46
CA PHE A 12 21.91 25.18 4.14
C PHE A 12 20.38 25.12 3.94
N SER A 13 19.69 26.27 4.07
CA SER A 13 18.25 26.35 3.84
C SER A 13 17.87 26.00 2.39
N ILE A 14 18.64 26.48 1.41
CA ILE A 14 18.42 26.16 -0.01
C ILE A 14 18.60 24.66 -0.26
N VAL A 15 19.67 24.06 0.27
CA VAL A 15 19.93 22.62 0.13
C VAL A 15 18.80 21.80 0.76
N LEU A 16 18.28 22.19 1.91
CA LEU A 16 17.13 21.53 2.53
C LEU A 16 15.85 21.64 1.70
N HIS A 17 15.62 22.77 1.01
CA HIS A 17 14.46 22.93 0.12
C HIS A 17 14.58 22.13 -1.17
N LEU A 18 15.81 21.85 -1.63
CA LEU A 18 16.08 21.05 -2.81
C LEU A 18 16.15 19.54 -2.50
N ALA A 19 16.17 19.15 -1.23
CA ALA A 19 16.19 17.76 -0.83
C ALA A 19 14.88 17.08 -1.24
N CYS A 20 14.96 16.12 -2.14
CA CYS A 20 13.82 15.32 -2.57
C CYS A 20 13.71 14.07 -1.68
N GLY A 21 12.60 13.92 -0.97
CA GLY A 21 12.32 12.71 -0.21
C GLY A 21 12.07 11.51 -1.13
N ALA A 22 12.38 10.29 -0.67
CA ALA A 22 12.05 9.08 -1.41
C ALA A 22 10.52 8.98 -1.62
N LYS A 23 10.10 8.55 -2.82
CA LYS A 23 8.73 8.11 -3.08
C LYS A 23 8.60 6.66 -2.62
N ILE A 24 7.68 6.40 -1.69
CA ILE A 24 7.51 5.09 -1.05
C ILE A 24 6.23 4.44 -1.59
N LEU A 25 6.36 3.23 -2.12
CA LEU A 25 5.23 2.42 -2.55
C LEU A 25 4.97 1.29 -1.55
N GLY A 26 3.79 1.27 -0.96
CA GLY A 26 3.31 0.22 -0.06
C GLY A 26 2.31 -0.69 -0.75
N ILE A 27 2.56 -1.99 -0.76
CA ILE A 27 1.66 -2.99 -1.36
C ILE A 27 1.30 -4.03 -0.31
N VAL A 28 0.01 -4.14 0.01
CA VAL A 28 -0.52 -5.18 0.91
C VAL A 28 -1.60 -5.96 0.15
N PRO A 29 -1.22 -7.05 -0.55
CA PRO A 29 -2.10 -7.68 -1.52
C PRO A 29 -3.16 -8.58 -0.85
N THR A 30 -2.96 -8.99 0.41
CA THR A 30 -3.95 -9.81 1.13
C THR A 30 -5.19 -8.98 1.49
N PRO A 31 -6.39 -9.34 1.01
CA PRO A 31 -7.65 -8.67 1.34
C PRO A 31 -8.17 -9.15 2.70
N SER A 32 -7.46 -8.76 3.76
CA SER A 32 -7.83 -9.05 5.14
C SER A 32 -7.43 -7.89 6.04
N TYR A 33 -8.37 -7.41 6.85
CA TYR A 33 -8.18 -6.22 7.68
C TYR A 33 -6.95 -6.35 8.59
N SER A 34 -6.70 -7.53 9.16
CA SER A 34 -5.53 -7.77 10.02
C SER A 34 -4.20 -7.67 9.27
N HIS A 35 -4.18 -7.96 7.96
CA HIS A 35 -2.99 -7.78 7.13
C HIS A 35 -2.78 -6.32 6.73
N GLN A 36 -3.85 -5.52 6.69
CA GLN A 36 -3.80 -4.10 6.31
C GLN A 36 -3.44 -3.20 7.51
N VAL A 37 -4.13 -3.37 8.63
CA VAL A 37 -4.07 -2.44 9.78
C VAL A 37 -2.67 -2.33 10.39
N VAL A 38 -1.87 -3.39 10.34
CA VAL A 38 -0.51 -3.41 10.90
C VAL A 38 0.44 -2.43 10.21
N PHE A 39 0.17 -2.07 8.95
CA PHE A 39 0.98 -1.12 8.19
C PHE A 39 0.47 0.32 8.25
N GLN A 40 -0.81 0.53 8.61
CA GLN A 40 -1.39 1.89 8.66
C GLN A 40 -0.60 2.88 9.54
N PRO A 41 -0.10 2.50 10.75
CA PRO A 41 0.75 3.40 11.53
C PRO A 41 2.02 3.82 10.78
N LEU A 42 2.62 2.92 10.00
CA LEU A 42 3.82 3.23 9.22
C LEU A 42 3.51 4.26 8.13
N TRP A 43 2.47 4.04 7.32
CA TRP A 43 2.07 4.95 6.24
C TRP A 43 1.73 6.34 6.77
N ARG A 44 0.96 6.37 7.87
CA ARG A 44 0.58 7.60 8.57
C ARG A 44 1.80 8.39 9.00
N GLU A 45 2.70 7.74 9.72
CA GLU A 45 3.86 8.39 10.31
C GLU A 45 4.89 8.83 9.27
N LEU A 46 5.03 8.10 8.16
CA LEU A 46 5.83 8.53 7.00
C LEU A 46 5.23 9.78 6.33
N SER A 47 3.92 9.79 6.08
CA SER A 47 3.21 10.92 5.49
C SER A 47 3.33 12.19 6.36
N LEU A 48 3.15 12.06 7.68
CA LEU A 48 3.29 13.15 8.65
C LEU A 48 4.72 13.72 8.73
N ARG A 49 5.74 12.91 8.44
CA ARG A 49 7.14 13.35 8.38
C ARG A 49 7.54 13.95 7.03
N GLY A 50 6.61 14.04 6.08
CA GLY A 50 6.84 14.67 4.78
C GLY A 50 7.25 13.70 3.66
N HIS A 51 7.27 12.39 3.90
CA HIS A 51 7.50 11.42 2.83
C HIS A 51 6.26 11.28 1.95
N GLN A 52 6.46 11.17 0.64
CA GLN A 52 5.40 10.80 -0.30
C GLN A 52 5.20 9.29 -0.24
N VAL A 53 4.01 8.87 0.17
CA VAL A 53 3.64 7.47 0.30
C VAL A 53 2.44 7.20 -0.59
N THR A 54 2.57 6.21 -1.46
CA THR A 54 1.47 5.66 -2.24
C THR A 54 1.20 4.24 -1.76
N THR A 55 -0.05 3.90 -1.46
CA THR A 55 -0.40 2.55 -1.00
C THR A 55 -1.50 1.94 -1.86
N LEU A 56 -1.38 0.64 -2.10
CA LEU A 56 -2.44 -0.20 -2.66
C LEU A 56 -3.00 -1.03 -1.51
N THR A 57 -4.22 -0.72 -1.10
CA THR A 57 -4.80 -1.27 0.13
C THR A 57 -6.27 -1.54 -0.04
N THR A 58 -6.75 -2.58 0.65
CA THR A 58 -8.18 -2.89 0.72
C THR A 58 -8.90 -2.13 1.84
N ASP A 59 -8.14 -1.51 2.75
CA ASP A 59 -8.64 -0.78 3.93
C ASP A 59 -7.91 0.57 4.09
N PRO A 60 -8.22 1.55 3.23
CA PRO A 60 -7.61 2.88 3.30
C PRO A 60 -7.97 3.63 4.59
N ILE A 61 -7.04 4.41 5.12
CA ILE A 61 -7.17 5.22 6.34
C ILE A 61 -8.13 6.40 6.10
N LYS A 62 -8.10 7.02 4.92
CA LYS A 62 -8.96 8.14 4.51
C LYS A 62 -8.88 9.35 5.46
N ASP A 63 -7.73 9.57 6.11
CA ASP A 63 -7.51 10.73 6.98
C ASP A 63 -7.08 11.97 6.15
N PRO A 64 -7.91 13.03 6.09
CA PRO A 64 -7.61 14.22 5.30
C PRO A 64 -6.38 15.01 5.78
N LYS A 65 -5.86 14.71 6.98
CA LYS A 65 -4.62 15.32 7.49
C LYS A 65 -3.36 14.74 6.83
N LEU A 66 -3.45 13.54 6.24
CA LEU A 66 -2.32 12.83 5.64
C LEU A 66 -2.09 13.25 4.19
N LYS A 67 -1.75 14.52 3.98
CA LYS A 67 -1.65 15.12 2.63
C LYS A 67 -0.63 14.46 1.69
N ASN A 68 0.36 13.76 2.22
CA ASN A 68 1.38 13.06 1.45
C ASN A 68 1.12 11.55 1.35
N LEU A 69 -0.08 11.09 1.72
CA LEU A 69 -0.52 9.71 1.59
C LEU A 69 -1.56 9.60 0.47
N THR A 70 -1.22 8.86 -0.58
CA THR A 70 -2.14 8.44 -1.64
C THR A 70 -2.55 6.99 -1.38
N GLU A 71 -3.84 6.70 -1.38
CA GLU A 71 -4.38 5.36 -1.13
C GLU A 71 -5.24 4.92 -2.32
N PHE A 72 -4.79 3.89 -3.03
CA PHE A 72 -5.59 3.21 -4.04
C PHE A 72 -6.43 2.14 -3.36
N ASP A 73 -7.75 2.34 -3.42
CA ASP A 73 -8.74 1.46 -2.80
C ASP A 73 -8.95 0.20 -3.66
N LEU A 74 -8.55 -0.95 -3.12
CA LEU A 74 -8.66 -2.27 -3.76
C LEU A 74 -9.71 -3.16 -3.09
N ARG A 75 -10.68 -2.57 -2.39
CA ARG A 75 -11.66 -3.30 -1.59
C ARG A 75 -12.45 -4.38 -2.36
N PHE A 76 -12.53 -4.28 -3.69
CA PHE A 76 -13.06 -5.36 -4.57
C PHE A 76 -12.38 -6.73 -4.34
N SER A 77 -11.13 -6.73 -3.86
CA SER A 77 -10.37 -7.93 -3.56
C SER A 77 -11.01 -8.76 -2.44
N TYR A 78 -11.80 -8.14 -1.55
CA TYR A 78 -12.60 -8.87 -0.55
C TYR A 78 -13.68 -9.72 -1.20
N ASP A 79 -14.30 -9.27 -2.27
CA ASP A 79 -15.36 -10.02 -2.95
C ASP A 79 -14.79 -11.27 -3.61
N ALA A 80 -13.61 -11.15 -4.24
CA ALA A 80 -12.86 -12.27 -4.78
C ALA A 80 -12.42 -13.25 -3.66
N TRP A 81 -12.01 -12.73 -2.51
CA TRP A 81 -11.54 -13.55 -1.39
C TRP A 81 -12.66 -14.29 -0.64
N ASN A 82 -13.79 -13.63 -0.40
CA ASN A 82 -14.86 -14.19 0.42
C ASN A 82 -15.69 -15.24 -0.33
N LYS A 83 -15.78 -15.11 -1.66
CA LYS A 83 -16.51 -16.08 -2.50
C LYS A 83 -15.93 -17.49 -2.35
N ASP A 84 -14.61 -17.60 -2.34
CA ASP A 84 -13.93 -18.91 -2.42
C ASP A 84 -13.52 -19.47 -1.04
N ILE A 85 -13.35 -18.62 0.00
CA ILE A 85 -13.17 -19.11 1.38
C ILE A 85 -14.41 -19.80 1.89
N MET A 86 -15.59 -19.25 1.63
CA MET A 86 -16.83 -19.90 2.06
C MET A 86 -16.99 -21.24 1.34
N ASP A 87 -16.71 -21.33 0.05
CA ASP A 87 -16.79 -22.61 -0.66
C ASP A 87 -15.76 -23.64 -0.14
N SER A 88 -14.53 -23.20 0.17
CA SER A 88 -13.47 -24.09 0.65
C SER A 88 -13.61 -24.51 2.13
N VAL A 89 -14.04 -23.60 3.01
CA VAL A 89 -14.31 -23.91 4.42
C VAL A 89 -15.56 -24.76 4.54
N PHE A 90 -16.62 -24.56 3.76
CA PHE A 90 -17.81 -25.40 3.87
C PHE A 90 -17.66 -26.76 3.15
N SER A 91 -16.68 -26.93 2.27
CA SER A 91 -16.35 -28.22 1.64
C SER A 91 -15.49 -29.15 2.53
N HIS A 92 -15.82 -29.30 3.82
CA HIS A 92 -15.10 -30.07 4.88
C HIS A 92 -14.73 -31.55 4.57
N GLN A 93 -14.84 -32.01 3.32
CA GLN A 93 -14.44 -33.35 2.87
C GLN A 93 -13.05 -33.43 2.21
N GLU A 94 -12.35 -32.32 1.97
CA GLU A 94 -11.02 -32.37 1.35
C GLU A 94 -9.90 -32.54 2.37
N ASN A 95 -8.94 -33.41 2.05
CA ASN A 95 -7.73 -33.61 2.83
C ASN A 95 -6.89 -32.30 2.91
N VAL A 96 -5.95 -32.25 3.87
CA VAL A 96 -5.11 -31.05 4.12
C VAL A 96 -4.42 -30.53 2.85
N LEU A 97 -4.02 -31.43 1.95
CA LEU A 97 -3.39 -31.04 0.67
C LEU A 97 -4.36 -30.28 -0.23
N GLY A 98 -5.60 -30.75 -0.39
CA GLY A 98 -6.64 -30.07 -1.17
C GLY A 98 -6.94 -28.67 -0.63
N PHE A 99 -7.04 -28.53 0.70
CA PHE A 99 -7.22 -27.24 1.35
C PHE A 99 -6.07 -26.26 1.07
N VAL A 100 -4.81 -26.71 1.19
CA VAL A 100 -3.64 -25.88 0.90
C VAL A 100 -3.61 -25.46 -0.57
N LEU A 101 -3.89 -26.38 -1.51
CA LEU A 101 -3.93 -26.06 -2.94
C LEU A 101 -5.04 -25.05 -3.28
N LYS A 102 -6.22 -25.17 -2.66
CA LYS A 102 -7.32 -24.19 -2.83
C LYS A 102 -6.93 -22.80 -2.33
N ILE A 103 -6.32 -22.68 -1.16
CA ILE A 103 -5.82 -21.40 -0.65
C ILE A 103 -4.81 -20.78 -1.61
N LEU A 104 -3.86 -21.57 -2.12
CA LEU A 104 -2.87 -21.08 -3.08
C LEU A 104 -3.53 -20.57 -4.36
N GLN A 105 -4.45 -21.35 -4.95
CA GLN A 105 -5.20 -20.93 -6.14
C GLN A 105 -5.95 -19.62 -5.90
N GLN A 106 -6.61 -19.49 -4.76
CA GLN A 106 -7.36 -18.30 -4.41
C GLN A 106 -6.48 -17.06 -4.28
N TYR A 107 -5.29 -17.20 -3.68
CA TYR A 107 -4.30 -16.12 -3.66
C TYR A 107 -3.90 -15.69 -5.07
N PHE A 108 -3.69 -16.64 -5.99
CA PHE A 108 -3.40 -16.32 -7.39
C PHE A 108 -4.53 -15.52 -8.05
N ASP A 109 -5.78 -15.94 -7.88
CA ASP A 109 -6.93 -15.28 -8.52
C ASP A 109 -7.10 -13.84 -8.01
N VAL A 110 -6.92 -13.62 -6.71
CA VAL A 110 -6.93 -12.28 -6.10
C VAL A 110 -5.79 -11.42 -6.62
N PHE A 111 -4.57 -11.95 -6.67
CA PHE A 111 -3.41 -11.21 -7.16
C PHE A 111 -3.54 -10.89 -8.64
N GLU A 112 -4.08 -11.80 -9.45
CA GLU A 112 -4.35 -11.55 -10.87
C GLU A 112 -5.39 -10.43 -11.04
N GLY A 113 -6.46 -10.46 -10.26
CA GLY A 113 -7.47 -9.40 -10.24
C GLY A 113 -6.88 -8.04 -9.83
N GLN A 114 -6.02 -8.02 -8.81
CA GLN A 114 -5.29 -6.84 -8.37
C GLN A 114 -4.37 -6.30 -9.45
N LEU A 115 -3.51 -7.14 -10.03
CA LEU A 115 -2.58 -6.73 -11.07
C LEU A 115 -3.29 -6.15 -12.30
N ARG A 116 -4.50 -6.63 -12.64
CA ARG A 116 -5.32 -6.10 -13.74
C ARG A 116 -6.07 -4.81 -13.38
N HIS A 117 -6.14 -4.43 -12.11
CA HIS A 117 -6.87 -3.24 -11.68
C HIS A 117 -6.22 -1.96 -12.24
N PRO A 118 -7.00 -0.94 -12.66
CA PRO A 118 -6.47 0.30 -13.23
C PRO A 118 -5.41 0.98 -12.36
N SER A 119 -5.57 0.96 -11.04
CA SER A 119 -4.60 1.54 -10.10
C SER A 119 -3.26 0.80 -10.05
N TYR A 120 -3.25 -0.52 -10.24
CA TYR A 120 -1.99 -1.26 -10.37
C TYR A 120 -1.34 -0.98 -11.72
N GLN A 121 -2.15 -0.96 -12.78
CA GLN A 121 -1.69 -0.69 -14.13
C GLN A 121 -1.13 0.73 -14.27
N SER A 122 -1.70 1.74 -13.61
CA SER A 122 -1.12 3.09 -13.62
C SER A 122 0.29 3.11 -13.05
N LEU A 123 0.54 2.33 -11.99
CA LEU A 123 1.86 2.24 -11.36
C LEU A 123 2.86 1.46 -12.21
N ILE A 124 2.45 0.30 -12.74
CA ILE A 124 3.29 -0.54 -13.60
C ILE A 124 3.75 0.23 -14.85
N ASN A 125 2.86 1.06 -15.40
CA ASN A 125 3.14 1.84 -16.61
C ASN A 125 3.80 3.20 -16.31
N GLY A 126 4.02 3.56 -15.03
CA GLY A 126 4.64 4.83 -14.64
C GLY A 126 3.77 6.07 -14.91
N ASN A 127 2.45 5.91 -14.90
CA ASN A 127 1.46 6.98 -15.16
C ASN A 127 1.03 7.72 -13.88
N GLU A 128 1.82 7.61 -12.82
CA GLU A 128 1.55 8.09 -11.45
C GLU A 128 2.05 9.51 -11.14
#